data_AF-A0A7J3A300-F1
#
_entry.id   AF-A0A7J3A300-F1
#
_cell.length_a   1.000
_cell.length_b   1.000
_cell.length_c   1.000
_cell.angle_alpha   90.00
_cell.angle_beta   90.00
_cell.angle_gamma   90.00
#
_symmetry.space_group_name_H-M   'P 1'
#
loop_
_entity.id
_entity.type
_entity.pdbx_description
1 polymer ?
#
loop_
_entity_poly.entity_id
_entity_poly.type
_entity_poly.pdbx_seq_one_letter_code
_entity_poly.pdbx_strand_id
1 'polypeptide(L)'
;MEVARLGITIHWTFITHDPATVIRACWAVAEEAEKTGYRCEEFSSEGRALYMRSIIPLHDFKDFKGVLDYLRERYGGFRALDQPLKELPDEPPFAFVVLGYPDEDSFMYAIPWLSLPSYGCYNRTEGIPTEVHGVVVDPPQVDDRYTAESFNLLFYKVGRWFLCSGFCKTQPFTVDEVEHNIRYHKWICSVLRRVAGLSMFWYHRYVHDEGRYYETMDLSILEKSFEVSSTYIWAHGSILQDVADKLGSGLSVDVAGVYSVKKMKRRLRETRIDGEQSTLDEFGGA
;
A
#
# COMPACT_ATOMS: atom_id res chain seq x y z
N MET A 1 -13.67 -17.87 4.54
CA MET A 1 -12.59 -18.19 3.59
C MET A 1 -11.56 -17.09 3.75
N GLU A 2 -10.39 -17.38 4.31
CA GLU A 2 -9.33 -16.36 4.43
C GLU A 2 -8.79 -16.09 3.02
N VAL A 3 -8.95 -14.85 2.55
CA VAL A 3 -8.35 -14.41 1.30
C VAL A 3 -6.84 -14.37 1.53
N ALA A 4 -6.10 -15.23 0.85
CA ALA A 4 -4.63 -15.20 0.90
C ALA A 4 -4.15 -13.89 0.28
N ARG A 5 -3.57 -13.02 1.11
CA ARG A 5 -2.98 -11.75 0.67
C ARG A 5 -1.53 -12.00 0.27
N LEU A 6 -1.17 -11.65 -0.97
CA LEU A 6 0.22 -11.68 -1.44
C LEU A 6 0.88 -10.41 -0.90
N GLY A 7 1.49 -10.50 0.28
CA GLY A 7 2.11 -9.38 1.01
C GLY A 7 1.26 -8.75 2.10
N ILE A 8 1.90 -7.90 2.89
CA ILE A 8 1.21 -7.05 3.86
C ILE A 8 1.29 -5.61 3.39
N THR A 9 0.14 -5.02 3.14
CA THR A 9 0.02 -3.62 2.74
C THR A 9 -0.50 -2.79 3.90
N ILE A 10 0.04 -1.60 4.07
CA ILE A 10 -0.55 -0.56 4.92
C ILE A 10 -1.11 0.51 3.99
N HIS A 11 -2.38 0.83 4.14
CA HIS A 11 -3.08 1.91 3.44
C HIS A 11 -3.34 3.06 4.40
N TRP A 12 -3.23 4.30 3.92
CA TRP A 12 -3.61 5.47 4.68
C TRP A 12 -4.29 6.54 3.82
N THR A 13 -5.16 7.30 4.46
CA THR A 13 -5.78 8.49 3.89
C THR A 13 -5.85 9.59 4.95
N PHE A 14 -5.40 10.78 4.61
CA PHE A 14 -5.51 11.99 5.43
C PHE A 14 -6.08 13.13 4.58
N ILE A 15 -7.04 13.88 5.14
CA ILE A 15 -7.65 15.04 4.50
C ILE A 15 -7.68 16.19 5.49
N THR A 16 -7.20 17.36 5.08
CA THR A 16 -7.29 18.60 5.88
C THR A 16 -7.36 19.83 4.97
N HIS A 17 -7.92 20.92 5.47
CA HIS A 17 -7.81 22.23 4.82
C HIS A 17 -6.74 23.10 5.49
N ASP A 18 -6.08 22.62 6.55
CA ASP A 18 -5.09 23.37 7.33
C ASP A 18 -3.67 23.10 6.83
N PRO A 19 -2.99 24.07 6.18
CA PRO A 19 -1.61 23.89 5.71
C PRO A 19 -0.63 23.59 6.85
N ALA A 20 -0.88 24.12 8.05
CA ALA A 20 0.00 23.89 9.19
C ALA A 20 -0.04 22.42 9.64
N THR A 21 -1.18 21.75 9.47
CA THR A 21 -1.32 20.31 9.72
C THR A 21 -0.49 19.49 8.73
N VAL A 22 -0.46 19.87 7.44
CA VAL A 22 0.38 19.24 6.42
C VAL A 22 1.87 19.37 6.76
N ILE A 23 2.33 20.58 7.07
CA ILE A 23 3.73 20.84 7.44
C ILE A 23 4.14 20.04 8.67
N ARG A 24 3.32 20.08 9.74
CA ARG A 24 3.59 19.30 10.96
C ARG A 24 3.66 17.80 10.71
N ALA A 25 2.79 17.28 9.84
CA ALA A 25 2.81 15.87 9.46
C ALA A 25 4.11 15.49 8.76
N CYS A 26 4.56 16.29 7.78
CA CYS A 26 5.81 16.07 7.08
C CYS A 26 7.02 16.11 8.03
N TRP A 27 7.07 17.10 8.93
CA TRP A 27 8.13 17.20 9.94
C TRP A 27 8.14 16.01 10.90
N ALA A 28 6.97 15.54 11.34
CA ALA A 28 6.91 14.38 12.23
C ALA A 28 7.43 13.11 11.56
N VAL A 29 7.16 12.90 10.28
CA VAL A 29 7.75 11.78 9.52
C VAL A 29 9.26 11.94 9.41
N ALA A 30 9.74 13.11 9.00
CA ALA A 30 11.17 13.37 8.83
C ALA A 30 11.96 13.17 10.14
N GLU A 31 11.42 13.65 11.26
CA GLU A 31 12.01 13.46 12.59
C GLU A 31 12.07 11.97 12.99
N GLU A 32 11.00 11.21 12.72
CA GLU A 32 11.00 9.77 13.01
C GLU A 32 11.92 8.98 12.08
N ALA A 33 12.09 9.41 10.83
CA ALA A 33 13.04 8.79 9.90
C ALA A 33 14.50 9.06 10.35
N GLU A 34 14.81 10.28 10.77
CA GLU A 34 16.12 10.66 11.29
C GLU A 34 16.51 9.82 12.52
N LYS A 35 15.59 9.67 13.49
CA LYS A 35 15.82 8.86 14.70
C LYS A 35 16.19 7.40 14.40
N THR A 36 15.64 6.84 13.33
CA THR A 36 15.87 5.44 12.95
C THR A 36 16.94 5.29 11.86
N GLY A 37 17.50 6.38 11.36
CA GLY A 37 18.50 6.38 10.29
C GLY A 37 17.94 6.07 8.91
N TYR A 38 16.63 6.19 8.70
CA TYR A 38 16.04 6.07 7.35
C TYR A 38 16.28 7.34 6.55
N ARG A 39 16.63 7.19 5.28
CA ARG A 39 16.77 8.32 4.36
C ARG A 39 15.39 8.90 4.08
N CYS A 40 15.22 10.17 4.40
CA CYS A 40 14.01 10.92 4.15
C CYS A 40 14.33 12.08 3.20
N GLU A 41 13.51 12.25 2.17
CA GLU A 41 13.64 13.33 1.21
C GLU A 41 12.37 14.18 1.22
N GLU A 42 12.54 15.49 1.28
CA GLU A 42 11.45 16.41 1.02
C GLU A 42 11.04 16.33 -0.45
N PHE A 43 9.74 16.24 -0.69
CA PHE A 43 9.18 16.14 -2.02
C PHE A 43 8.32 17.35 -2.32
N SER A 44 8.67 18.05 -3.40
CA SER A 44 7.82 19.08 -4.00
C SER A 44 7.82 18.94 -5.51
N SER A 45 6.63 18.85 -6.10
CA SER A 45 6.45 18.70 -7.54
C SER A 45 5.10 19.26 -7.96
N GLU A 46 4.98 19.58 -9.24
CA GLU A 46 3.67 19.63 -9.89
C GLU A 46 3.23 18.19 -10.22
N GLY A 47 1.97 17.87 -9.95
CA GLY A 47 1.33 16.60 -10.26
C GLY A 47 -0.03 16.82 -10.91
N ARG A 48 -0.77 15.72 -11.13
CA ARG A 48 -2.17 15.79 -11.60
C ARG A 48 -3.06 14.99 -10.68
N ALA A 49 -4.10 15.61 -10.15
CA ALA A 49 -5.15 14.92 -9.42
C ALA A 49 -6.23 14.47 -10.42
N LEU A 50 -6.51 13.16 -10.45
CA LEU A 50 -7.50 12.58 -11.36
C LEU A 50 -8.39 11.60 -10.64
N TYR A 51 -9.63 11.45 -11.10
CA TYR A 51 -10.51 10.41 -10.57
C TYR A 51 -10.16 9.05 -11.15
N MET A 52 -9.62 8.17 -10.31
CA MET A 52 -9.55 6.76 -10.66
C MET A 52 -10.85 6.08 -10.27
N ARG A 53 -11.47 5.40 -11.24
CA ARG A 53 -12.54 4.45 -10.96
C ARG A 53 -11.89 3.26 -10.24
N SER A 54 -12.21 3.08 -8.97
CA SER A 54 -11.84 1.87 -8.24
C SER A 54 -13.08 1.02 -8.05
N ILE A 55 -12.97 -0.26 -8.38
CA ILE A 55 -13.97 -1.26 -8.03
C ILE A 55 -13.60 -1.71 -6.62
N ILE A 56 -14.46 -1.49 -5.64
CA ILE A 56 -14.44 -2.34 -4.44
C ILE A 56 -15.71 -3.17 -4.45
N PRO A 57 -15.61 -4.49 -4.35
CA PRO A 57 -16.75 -5.33 -3.99
C PRO A 57 -17.25 -4.88 -2.60
N LEU A 58 -18.24 -3.98 -2.55
CA LEU A 58 -18.81 -3.53 -1.28
C LEU A 58 -19.49 -4.68 -0.50
N HIS A 59 -19.77 -5.80 -1.17
CA HIS A 59 -20.25 -7.03 -0.53
C HIS A 59 -19.24 -7.67 0.44
N ASP A 60 -17.96 -7.32 0.36
CA ASP A 60 -16.94 -7.80 1.32
C ASP A 60 -16.95 -7.04 2.65
N PHE A 61 -17.72 -5.96 2.77
CA PHE A 61 -17.91 -5.26 4.04
C PHE A 61 -18.89 -6.01 4.94
N LYS A 62 -18.49 -6.23 6.20
CA LYS A 62 -19.33 -6.89 7.22
C LYS A 62 -20.70 -6.23 7.44
N ASP A 63 -20.81 -4.92 7.20
CA ASP A 63 -22.07 -4.15 7.29
C ASP A 63 -22.30 -3.33 6.03
N PHE A 64 -22.51 -4.03 4.93
CA PHE A 64 -22.81 -3.44 3.64
C PHE A 64 -23.97 -2.43 3.67
N LYS A 65 -25.06 -2.76 4.37
CA LYS A 65 -26.27 -1.92 4.42
C LYS A 65 -26.05 -0.65 5.25
N GLY A 66 -25.41 -0.76 6.41
CA GLY A 66 -25.07 0.40 7.23
C GLY A 66 -24.12 1.36 6.52
N VAL A 67 -23.16 0.84 5.74
CA VAL A 67 -22.28 1.66 4.90
C VAL A 67 -23.09 2.43 3.85
N LEU A 68 -24.02 1.78 3.14
CA LEU A 68 -24.87 2.47 2.16
C LEU A 68 -25.76 3.55 2.78
N ASP A 69 -26.35 3.27 3.95
CA ASP A 69 -27.23 4.21 4.65
C ASP A 69 -26.44 5.42 5.17
N TYR A 70 -25.26 5.21 5.77
CA TYR A 70 -24.34 6.27 6.18
C TYR A 70 -23.94 7.17 5.01
N LEU A 71 -23.58 6.57 3.87
CA LEU A 71 -23.17 7.32 2.68
C LEU A 71 -24.33 8.15 2.12
N ARG A 72 -25.55 7.60 2.12
CA ARG A 72 -26.75 8.33 1.68
C ARG A 72 -27.08 9.48 2.61
N GLU A 73 -27.08 9.25 3.92
CA GLU A 73 -27.38 10.25 4.94
C GLU A 73 -26.36 11.39 4.93
N ARG A 74 -25.07 11.04 4.90
CA ARG A 74 -23.98 12.01 5.04
C ARG A 74 -23.73 12.79 3.76
N TYR A 75 -23.98 12.19 2.60
CA TYR A 75 -23.50 12.70 1.30
C TYR A 75 -24.58 12.85 0.24
N GLY A 76 -25.87 12.72 0.60
CA GLY A 76 -26.99 13.01 -0.30
C GLY A 76 -27.25 11.94 -1.37
N GLY A 77 -26.64 10.75 -1.23
CA GLY A 77 -26.86 9.62 -2.12
C GLY A 77 -25.89 9.51 -3.30
N PHE A 78 -26.26 8.69 -4.28
CA PHE A 78 -25.40 8.18 -5.36
C PHE A 78 -25.63 8.99 -6.65
N ARG A 79 -24.59 9.20 -7.47
CA ARG A 79 -24.75 9.73 -8.84
C ARG A 79 -24.56 8.60 -9.87
N ALA A 80 -25.18 8.66 -11.04
CA ALA A 80 -24.94 7.72 -12.15
C ALA A 80 -23.88 8.30 -13.10
N LEU A 81 -22.96 7.49 -13.66
CA LEU A 81 -21.87 7.95 -14.53
C LEU A 81 -21.76 7.09 -15.79
N ASP A 82 -22.33 7.60 -16.87
CA ASP A 82 -21.94 7.29 -18.23
C ASP A 82 -20.85 8.26 -18.77
N GLN A 83 -20.24 9.11 -17.92
CA GLN A 83 -19.17 10.05 -18.34
C GLN A 83 -18.04 10.16 -17.28
N PRO A 84 -16.74 10.16 -17.64
CA PRO A 84 -15.67 10.48 -16.69
C PRO A 84 -15.78 11.93 -16.19
N LEU A 85 -15.55 12.16 -14.89
CA LEU A 85 -15.62 13.49 -14.29
C LEU A 85 -14.42 14.33 -14.71
N LYS A 86 -14.68 15.48 -15.35
CA LYS A 86 -13.67 16.45 -15.79
C LYS A 86 -13.23 17.41 -14.68
N GLU A 87 -13.96 17.45 -13.56
CA GLU A 87 -13.78 18.40 -12.46
C GLU A 87 -13.74 17.65 -11.11
N LEU A 88 -12.90 18.15 -10.19
CA LEU A 88 -12.85 17.68 -8.80
C LEU A 88 -13.77 18.58 -7.94
N PRO A 89 -14.54 18.02 -7.00
CA PRO A 89 -15.33 18.79 -6.05
C PRO A 89 -14.41 19.55 -5.10
N ASP A 90 -14.82 20.77 -4.76
CA ASP A 90 -14.05 21.67 -3.90
C ASP A 90 -14.10 21.32 -2.41
N GLU A 91 -14.96 20.38 -2.00
CA GLU A 91 -15.11 19.96 -0.60
C GLU A 91 -15.28 18.44 -0.45
N PRO A 92 -14.76 17.84 0.65
CA PRO A 92 -14.92 16.42 0.93
C PRO A 92 -16.36 16.07 1.37
N PRO A 93 -16.78 14.80 1.17
CA PRO A 93 -15.96 13.70 0.69
C PRO A 93 -15.71 13.83 -0.81
N PHE A 94 -14.47 13.62 -1.20
CA PHE A 94 -14.13 13.58 -2.62
C PHE A 94 -14.51 12.23 -3.26
N ALA A 95 -15.03 11.30 -2.45
CA ALA A 95 -15.52 10.00 -2.88
C ALA A 95 -16.88 10.18 -3.57
N PHE A 96 -16.95 9.80 -4.84
CA PHE A 96 -18.22 9.66 -5.56
C PHE A 96 -18.57 8.19 -5.69
N VAL A 97 -19.77 7.80 -5.29
CA VAL A 97 -20.26 6.42 -5.42
C VAL A 97 -21.25 6.33 -6.56
N VAL A 98 -21.02 5.39 -7.48
CA VAL A 98 -21.89 5.12 -8.63
C VAL A 98 -22.18 3.63 -8.77
N LEU A 99 -23.47 3.33 -8.85
CA LEU A 99 -24.06 2.02 -9.08
C LEU A 99 -24.00 1.63 -10.58
N GLY A 100 -23.41 0.47 -10.88
CA GLY A 100 -23.62 -0.27 -12.13
C GLY A 100 -22.38 -0.73 -12.89
N TYR A 101 -22.00 -2.00 -12.72
CA TYR A 101 -21.39 -2.89 -13.73
C TYR A 101 -22.11 -4.26 -13.60
N PRO A 102 -22.09 -5.18 -14.59
CA PRO A 102 -23.15 -6.17 -14.83
C PRO A 102 -23.25 -7.29 -13.79
N ASP A 103 -22.32 -7.37 -12.85
CA ASP A 103 -22.40 -8.35 -11.75
C ASP A 103 -23.21 -7.74 -10.61
N GLU A 104 -24.33 -8.39 -10.31
CA GLU A 104 -25.18 -8.09 -9.15
C GLU A 104 -24.26 -7.90 -7.91
N ASP A 105 -24.41 -6.78 -7.20
CA ASP A 105 -23.68 -6.44 -5.96
C ASP A 105 -22.24 -5.91 -6.08
N SER A 106 -21.80 -5.42 -7.25
CA SER A 106 -20.54 -4.66 -7.39
C SER A 106 -20.76 -3.15 -7.48
N PHE A 107 -20.06 -2.38 -6.65
CA PHE A 107 -20.16 -0.93 -6.58
C PHE A 107 -18.84 -0.28 -6.97
N MET A 108 -18.88 0.74 -7.82
CA MET A 108 -17.71 1.55 -8.13
C MET A 108 -17.75 2.83 -7.30
N TYR A 109 -16.59 3.18 -6.76
CA TYR A 109 -16.39 4.51 -6.19
C TYR A 109 -15.15 5.13 -6.83
N ALA A 110 -15.18 6.45 -6.97
CA ALA A 110 -14.06 7.22 -7.48
C ALA A 110 -13.52 8.09 -6.34
N ILE A 111 -12.25 7.91 -6.01
CA ILE A 111 -11.48 8.83 -5.15
C ILE A 111 -10.53 9.62 -6.04
N PRO A 112 -10.22 10.89 -5.71
CA PRO A 112 -9.12 11.57 -6.36
C PRO A 112 -7.86 10.78 -6.06
N TRP A 113 -7.10 10.47 -7.11
CA TRP A 113 -5.82 9.80 -7.05
C TRP A 113 -4.76 10.74 -7.60
N LEU A 114 -3.57 10.70 -7.00
CA LEU A 114 -2.44 11.48 -7.47
C LEU A 114 -1.71 10.72 -8.60
N SER A 115 -1.62 11.33 -9.78
CA SER A 115 -0.66 10.92 -10.80
C SER A 115 0.54 11.85 -10.78
N LEU A 116 1.71 11.24 -10.63
CA LEU A 116 3.01 11.90 -10.70
C LEU A 116 3.74 11.42 -11.97
N PRO A 117 4.20 12.34 -12.84
CA PRO A 117 5.03 11.99 -13.99
C PRO A 117 6.29 11.21 -13.60
N SER A 118 6.87 11.50 -12.43
CA SER A 118 8.12 10.91 -11.93
C SER A 118 8.01 9.45 -11.48
N TYR A 119 6.81 8.97 -11.13
CA TYR A 119 6.61 7.61 -10.61
C TYR A 119 6.13 6.60 -11.68
N GLY A 120 6.07 7.00 -12.96
CA GLY A 120 5.59 6.15 -14.04
C GLY A 120 4.12 5.73 -13.89
N CYS A 121 3.39 6.30 -12.91
CA CYS A 121 1.99 6.01 -12.65
C CYS A 121 1.13 6.66 -13.73
N TYR A 122 0.72 5.86 -14.72
CA TYR A 122 -0.17 6.22 -15.82
C TYR A 122 0.20 7.58 -16.44
N ASN A 123 0.93 7.58 -17.56
CA ASN A 123 1.15 8.74 -18.43
C ASN A 123 -0.19 9.32 -18.95
N ARG A 124 -0.99 9.88 -18.07
CA ARG A 124 -2.24 10.55 -18.36
C ARG A 124 -1.92 12.03 -18.32
N THR A 125 -2.05 12.65 -19.48
CA THR A 125 -2.22 14.10 -19.60
C THR A 125 -3.55 14.57 -19.02
N GLU A 126 -4.41 13.64 -18.58
CA GLU A 126 -5.71 13.87 -17.97
C GLU A 126 -5.58 14.17 -16.46
N GLY A 127 -6.49 14.97 -15.91
CA GLY A 127 -6.50 15.37 -14.49
C GLY A 127 -6.29 16.86 -14.29
N ILE A 128 -6.51 17.34 -13.06
CA ILE A 128 -6.34 18.74 -12.67
C ILE A 128 -4.91 18.94 -12.18
N PRO A 129 -4.13 19.89 -12.75
CA PRO A 129 -2.82 20.25 -12.22
C PRO A 129 -2.90 20.58 -10.73
N THR A 130 -2.00 20.02 -9.94
CA THR A 130 -1.99 20.18 -8.49
C THR A 130 -0.58 20.28 -7.96
N GLU A 131 -0.40 21.09 -6.92
CA GLU A 131 0.84 21.15 -6.16
C GLU A 131 0.91 19.95 -5.22
N VAL A 132 2.06 19.29 -5.20
CA VAL A 132 2.35 18.16 -4.33
C VAL A 132 3.45 18.55 -3.37
N HIS A 133 3.21 18.31 -2.08
CA HIS A 133 4.16 18.53 -0.99
C HIS A 133 4.15 17.32 -0.06
N GLY A 134 5.32 16.90 0.38
CA GLY A 134 5.38 15.76 1.27
C GLY A 134 6.80 15.32 1.56
N VAL A 135 6.89 14.07 2.01
CA VAL A 135 8.16 13.39 2.20
C VAL A 135 8.09 11.98 1.65
N VAL A 136 9.23 11.51 1.17
CA VAL A 136 9.47 10.14 0.73
C VAL A 136 10.53 9.56 1.65
N VAL A 137 10.25 8.40 2.25
CA VAL A 137 11.20 7.69 3.10
C VAL A 137 11.56 6.37 2.44
N ASP A 138 12.86 6.19 2.26
CA ASP A 138 13.41 4.99 1.68
C ASP A 138 13.27 3.81 2.65
N PRO A 139 12.91 2.62 2.15
CA PRO A 139 12.88 1.41 2.95
C PRO A 139 14.31 0.93 3.25
N PRO A 140 14.49 0.01 4.21
CA PRO A 140 15.80 -0.59 4.46
C PRO A 140 16.34 -1.34 3.23
N GLN A 141 17.66 -1.51 3.19
CA GLN A 141 18.35 -2.25 2.14
C GLN A 141 19.06 -3.49 2.68
N VAL A 142 19.06 -4.56 1.88
CA VAL A 142 19.89 -5.76 2.04
C VAL A 142 20.61 -5.99 0.72
N ASP A 143 21.94 -6.15 0.74
CA ASP A 143 22.78 -6.31 -0.46
C ASP A 143 22.51 -5.27 -1.56
N ASP A 144 22.47 -3.99 -1.18
CA ASP A 144 22.18 -2.83 -2.04
C ASP A 144 20.77 -2.85 -2.69
N ARG A 145 19.83 -3.59 -2.12
CA ARG A 145 18.45 -3.68 -2.60
C ARG A 145 17.45 -3.29 -1.53
N TYR A 146 16.49 -2.46 -1.89
CA TYR A 146 15.35 -2.14 -1.05
C TYR A 146 14.49 -3.37 -0.76
N THR A 147 14.16 -3.58 0.51
CA THR A 147 13.41 -4.77 0.97
C THR A 147 11.90 -4.57 1.00
N ALA A 148 11.41 -3.36 0.69
CA ALA A 148 10.01 -2.95 0.69
C ALA A 148 9.77 -1.79 -0.29
N GLU A 149 8.53 -1.31 -0.39
CA GLU A 149 8.22 -0.05 -1.06
C GLU A 149 8.58 1.16 -0.19
N SER A 150 8.82 2.32 -0.81
CA SER A 150 9.02 3.57 -0.07
C SER A 150 7.76 4.00 0.68
N PHE A 151 7.93 4.65 1.82
CA PHE A 151 6.82 5.27 2.53
C PHE A 151 6.65 6.70 2.00
N ASN A 152 5.47 6.98 1.43
CA ASN A 152 5.21 8.23 0.73
C ASN A 152 4.09 9.01 1.42
N LEU A 153 4.45 10.02 2.22
CA LEU A 153 3.48 10.95 2.80
C LEU A 153 3.35 12.18 1.90
N LEU A 154 2.62 12.01 0.78
CA LEU A 154 2.46 13.04 -0.24
C LEU A 154 1.07 13.65 -0.19
N PHE A 155 1.02 14.95 0.08
CA PHE A 155 -0.20 15.76 0.05
C PHE A 155 -0.30 16.48 -1.29
N TYR A 156 -1.46 16.40 -1.92
CA TYR A 156 -1.79 17.17 -3.11
C TYR A 156 -3.04 18.00 -2.89
N LYS A 157 -3.09 19.16 -3.55
CA LYS A 157 -4.14 20.15 -3.33
C LYS A 157 -5.33 19.94 -4.28
N VAL A 158 -6.54 19.91 -3.73
CA VAL A 158 -7.81 19.89 -4.47
C VAL A 158 -8.71 20.98 -3.90
N GLY A 159 -8.92 22.04 -4.69
CA GLY A 159 -9.58 23.26 -4.20
C GLY A 159 -8.83 23.85 -3.01
N ARG A 160 -9.50 23.97 -1.85
CA ARG A 160 -8.89 24.43 -0.59
C ARG A 160 -8.30 23.32 0.28
N TRP A 161 -8.41 22.06 -0.14
CA TRP A 161 -8.06 20.90 0.68
C TRP A 161 -6.76 20.26 0.24
N PHE A 162 -6.08 19.65 1.21
CA PHE A 162 -4.94 18.79 1.02
C PHE A 162 -5.37 17.34 1.24
N LEU A 163 -5.09 16.49 0.27
CA LEU A 163 -5.37 15.07 0.30
C LEU A 163 -4.05 14.33 0.30
N CYS A 164 -3.91 13.35 1.18
CA CYS A 164 -2.84 12.37 1.14
C CYS A 164 -3.51 11.00 1.13
N SER A 165 -3.33 10.22 0.07
CA SER A 165 -3.73 8.83 0.04
C SER A 165 -2.55 8.03 -0.51
N GLY A 166 -2.19 6.98 0.21
CA GLY A 166 -1.01 6.19 -0.11
C GLY A 166 -1.14 4.79 0.44
N PHE A 167 -0.25 3.94 -0.02
CA PHE A 167 -0.02 2.65 0.55
C PHE A 167 1.47 2.35 0.53
N CYS A 168 1.89 1.43 1.38
CA CYS A 168 3.24 0.88 1.37
C CYS A 168 3.13 -0.61 1.62
N LYS A 169 3.75 -1.38 0.74
CA LYS A 169 3.85 -2.82 0.88
C LYS A 169 5.16 -3.20 1.54
N THR A 170 5.05 -3.87 2.68
CA THR A 170 6.16 -4.54 3.35
C THR A 170 6.01 -6.04 3.11
N GLN A 171 6.99 -6.67 2.48
CA GLN A 171 6.89 -8.07 2.09
C GLN A 171 8.29 -8.66 1.96
N PRO A 172 8.81 -9.32 3.01
CA PRO A 172 10.08 -10.03 2.90
C PRO A 172 9.92 -11.21 1.93
N PHE A 173 10.90 -11.36 1.03
CA PHE A 173 11.01 -12.49 0.10
C PHE A 173 12.06 -13.51 0.56
N THR A 174 13.00 -13.08 1.39
CA THR A 174 14.07 -13.90 1.97
C THR A 174 14.09 -13.76 3.50
N VAL A 175 14.71 -14.71 4.20
CA VAL A 175 14.85 -14.68 5.67
C VAL A 175 15.62 -13.45 6.13
N ASP A 176 16.65 -13.05 5.38
CA ASP A 176 17.50 -11.90 5.68
C ASP A 176 16.72 -10.56 5.61
N GLU A 177 15.61 -10.52 4.88
CA GLU A 177 14.73 -9.34 4.76
C GLU A 177 13.67 -9.26 5.87
N VAL A 178 13.41 -10.34 6.62
CA VAL A 178 12.29 -10.42 7.58
C VAL A 178 12.44 -9.38 8.68
N GLU A 179 13.59 -9.36 9.36
CA GLU A 179 13.82 -8.42 10.46
C GLU A 179 13.73 -6.96 9.99
N HIS A 180 14.30 -6.67 8.82
CA HIS A 180 14.26 -5.35 8.20
C HIS A 180 12.84 -4.91 7.89
N ASN A 181 12.03 -5.79 7.30
CA ASN A 181 10.61 -5.54 7.01
C ASN A 181 9.78 -5.36 8.27
N ILE A 182 10.00 -6.17 9.31
CA ILE A 182 9.30 -6.01 10.61
C ILE A 182 9.61 -4.63 11.21
N ARG A 183 10.89 -4.26 11.30
CA ARG A 183 11.29 -2.96 11.86
C ARG A 183 10.67 -1.81 11.08
N TYR A 184 10.72 -1.88 9.76
CA TYR A 184 10.17 -0.85 8.89
C TYR A 184 8.64 -0.77 8.97
N HIS A 185 7.93 -1.91 8.96
CA HIS A 185 6.47 -1.96 9.12
C HIS A 185 6.04 -1.34 10.46
N LYS A 186 6.71 -1.70 11.56
CA LYS A 186 6.46 -1.10 12.88
C LYS A 186 6.69 0.41 12.88
N TRP A 187 7.75 0.86 12.22
CA TRP A 187 8.05 2.28 12.06
C TRP A 187 6.93 3.00 11.30
N ILE A 188 6.46 2.46 10.16
CA ILE A 188 5.33 3.03 9.41
C ILE A 188 4.09 3.15 10.31
N CYS A 189 3.72 2.07 11.02
CA CYS A 189 2.57 2.11 11.92
C CYS A 189 2.71 3.16 13.03
N SER A 190 3.91 3.28 13.63
CA SER A 190 4.19 4.28 14.66
C SER A 190 4.06 5.71 14.12
N VAL A 191 4.66 5.97 12.97
CA VAL A 191 4.60 7.28 12.28
C VAL A 191 3.17 7.63 11.92
N LEU A 192 2.42 6.72 11.33
CA LEU A 192 1.02 6.95 10.97
C LEU A 192 0.14 7.21 12.22
N ARG A 193 0.37 6.51 13.33
CA ARG A 193 -0.31 6.80 14.62
C ARG A 193 0.02 8.21 15.11
N ARG A 194 1.30 8.61 15.06
CA ARG A 194 1.75 9.95 15.42
C ARG A 194 1.06 10.99 14.55
N VAL A 195 1.14 10.88 13.23
CA VAL A 195 0.52 11.78 12.25
C VAL A 195 -0.99 11.91 12.48
N ALA A 196 -1.68 10.78 12.66
CA ALA A 196 -3.11 10.76 12.96
C ALA A 196 -3.44 11.54 14.25
N GLY A 197 -2.55 11.53 15.25
CA GLY A 197 -2.68 12.25 16.53
C GLY A 197 -2.23 13.72 16.52
N LEU A 198 -1.53 14.21 15.49
CA LEU A 198 -0.92 15.55 15.50
C LEU A 198 -1.90 16.72 15.44
N SER A 199 -3.11 16.50 14.93
CA SER A 199 -4.03 17.60 14.64
C SER A 199 -5.48 17.19 14.85
N MET A 200 -6.25 18.09 15.43
CA MET A 200 -7.71 18.00 15.44
C MET A 200 -8.35 18.51 14.13
N PHE A 201 -7.56 19.11 13.23
CA PHE A 201 -8.01 19.63 11.93
C PHE A 201 -7.96 18.59 10.81
N TRP A 202 -7.73 17.32 11.14
CA TRP A 202 -8.01 16.24 10.23
C TRP A 202 -9.52 16.18 10.00
N TYR A 203 -9.96 16.52 8.78
CA TYR A 203 -11.33 16.29 8.36
C TYR A 203 -11.62 14.79 8.24
N HIS A 204 -10.65 14.06 7.69
CA HIS A 204 -10.68 12.61 7.60
C HIS A 204 -9.28 12.05 7.85
N ARG A 205 -9.23 10.93 8.57
CA ARG A 205 -8.03 10.13 8.80
C ARG A 205 -8.43 8.66 8.80
N TYR A 206 -7.71 7.86 8.05
CA TYR A 206 -7.92 6.43 7.92
C TYR A 206 -6.55 5.75 7.78
N VAL A 207 -6.37 4.65 8.48
CA VAL A 207 -5.23 3.75 8.32
C VAL A 207 -5.78 2.34 8.37
N HIS A 208 -5.43 1.52 7.39
CA HIS A 208 -5.70 0.10 7.38
C HIS A 208 -4.41 -0.66 7.15
N ASP A 209 -4.04 -1.43 8.16
CA ASP A 209 -2.91 -2.32 8.09
C ASP A 209 -3.42 -3.76 7.93
N GLU A 210 -3.08 -4.37 6.79
CA GLU A 210 -3.45 -5.74 6.50
C GLU A 210 -2.85 -6.74 7.49
N GLY A 211 -1.72 -6.40 8.13
CA GLY A 211 -1.03 -7.18 9.15
C GLY A 211 -1.58 -6.96 10.56
N ARG A 212 -2.56 -6.06 10.71
CA ARG A 212 -3.27 -5.71 11.96
C ARG A 212 -2.39 -5.15 13.08
N TYR A 213 -1.08 -5.00 12.87
CA TYR A 213 -0.14 -4.43 13.83
C TYR A 213 -0.51 -2.99 14.19
N TYR A 214 -0.94 -2.16 13.22
CA TYR A 214 -1.37 -0.78 13.47
C TYR A 214 -2.48 -0.69 14.53
N GLU A 215 -3.35 -1.68 14.66
CA GLU A 215 -4.43 -1.69 15.65
C GLU A 215 -4.00 -2.39 16.94
N THR A 216 -3.41 -3.57 16.82
CA THR A 216 -3.15 -4.46 17.96
C THR A 216 -1.83 -4.19 18.68
N MET A 217 -0.83 -3.63 17.98
CA MET A 217 0.59 -3.61 18.39
C MET A 217 1.17 -5.01 18.68
N ASP A 218 0.50 -6.06 18.20
CA ASP A 218 0.89 -7.44 18.44
C ASP A 218 1.84 -7.91 17.35
N LEU A 219 3.12 -8.06 17.72
CA LEU A 219 4.18 -8.48 16.82
C LEU A 219 3.95 -9.92 16.30
N SER A 220 3.36 -10.79 17.10
CA SER A 220 3.15 -12.20 16.71
C SER A 220 2.17 -12.34 15.55
N ILE A 221 1.17 -11.44 15.47
CA ILE A 221 0.23 -11.39 14.35
C ILE A 221 0.96 -10.96 13.08
N LEU A 222 1.80 -9.93 13.17
CA LEU A 222 2.58 -9.43 12.04
C LEU A 222 3.55 -10.48 11.49
N GLU A 223 4.30 -11.14 12.38
CA GLU A 223 5.25 -12.20 12.03
C GLU A 223 4.54 -13.35 11.32
N LYS A 224 3.43 -13.83 11.88
CA LYS A 224 2.60 -14.87 11.26
C LYS A 224 2.07 -14.44 9.89
N SER A 225 1.63 -13.20 9.74
CA SER A 225 1.16 -12.67 8.46
C SER A 225 2.29 -12.64 7.40
N PHE A 226 3.52 -12.30 7.79
CA PHE A 226 4.67 -12.35 6.87
C PHE A 226 4.99 -13.77 6.46
N GLU A 227 5.04 -14.71 7.40
CA GLU A 227 5.28 -16.13 7.15
C GLU A 227 4.25 -16.73 6.18
N VAL A 228 2.97 -16.48 6.44
CA VAL A 228 1.88 -16.96 5.57
C VAL A 228 2.03 -16.38 4.16
N SER A 229 2.23 -15.07 4.06
CA SER A 229 2.42 -14.39 2.78
C SER A 229 3.60 -14.97 1.99
N SER A 230 4.78 -15.09 2.61
CA SER A 230 5.98 -15.60 1.95
C SER A 230 5.82 -17.03 1.48
N THR A 231 5.18 -17.88 2.31
CA THR A 231 4.89 -19.28 1.97
C THR A 231 4.00 -19.35 0.73
N TYR A 232 2.95 -18.55 0.66
CA TYR A 232 2.07 -18.50 -0.51
C TYR A 232 2.80 -18.04 -1.76
N ILE A 233 3.57 -16.96 -1.67
CA ILE A 233 4.33 -16.43 -2.81
C ILE A 233 5.31 -17.47 -3.34
N TRP A 234 6.02 -18.15 -2.44
CA TRP A 234 7.00 -19.15 -2.80
C TRP A 234 6.36 -20.41 -3.39
N ALA A 235 5.27 -20.89 -2.81
CA ALA A 235 4.51 -22.03 -3.34
C ALA A 235 4.00 -21.76 -4.76
N HIS A 236 3.38 -20.60 -4.99
CA HIS A 236 2.89 -20.21 -6.32
C HIS A 236 4.04 -20.04 -7.32
N GLY A 237 5.09 -19.32 -6.95
CA GLY A 237 6.28 -19.14 -7.79
C GLY A 237 6.91 -20.48 -8.17
N SER A 238 7.03 -21.40 -7.20
CA SER A 238 7.58 -22.74 -7.41
C SER A 238 6.73 -23.61 -8.34
N ILE A 239 5.40 -23.59 -8.18
CA ILE A 239 4.48 -24.32 -9.06
C ILE A 239 4.60 -23.80 -10.50
N LEU A 240 4.59 -22.48 -10.68
CA LEU A 240 4.74 -21.86 -12.00
C LEU A 240 6.09 -22.20 -12.64
N GLN A 241 7.17 -22.20 -11.84
CA GLN A 241 8.50 -22.58 -12.34
C GLN A 241 8.54 -24.06 -12.76
N ASP A 242 7.92 -24.95 -11.99
CA ASP A 242 7.88 -26.39 -12.31
C ASP A 242 7.05 -26.66 -13.57
N VAL A 243 5.99 -25.89 -13.81
CA VAL A 243 5.23 -25.92 -15.07
C VAL A 243 6.09 -25.44 -16.23
N ALA A 244 6.80 -24.31 -16.08
CA ALA A 244 7.68 -23.78 -17.11
C ALA A 244 8.80 -24.78 -17.47
N ASP A 245 9.42 -25.40 -16.48
CA ASP A 245 10.47 -26.42 -16.68
C ASP A 245 9.90 -27.67 -17.37
N LYS A 246 8.70 -28.16 -16.99
CA LYS A 246 8.03 -29.30 -17.64
C LYS A 246 7.67 -29.04 -19.10
N LEU A 247 7.30 -27.80 -19.43
CA LEU A 247 7.00 -27.39 -20.80
C LEU A 247 8.26 -27.17 -21.65
N GLY A 248 9.46 -27.24 -21.06
CA GLY A 248 10.71 -26.97 -21.76
C GLY A 248 10.79 -25.54 -22.30
N SER A 249 10.04 -24.60 -21.71
CA SER A 249 9.85 -23.24 -22.26
C SER A 249 11.11 -22.37 -22.14
N GLY A 250 12.06 -22.77 -21.29
CA GLY A 250 13.25 -21.97 -20.96
C GLY A 250 12.94 -20.73 -20.10
N LEU A 251 11.68 -20.53 -19.70
CA LEU A 251 11.25 -19.36 -18.91
C LEU A 251 11.70 -19.49 -17.44
N SER A 252 12.13 -18.36 -16.86
CA SER A 252 12.34 -18.19 -15.42
C SER A 252 11.15 -17.45 -14.85
N VAL A 253 10.61 -17.97 -13.75
CA VAL A 253 9.64 -17.26 -12.91
C VAL A 253 10.43 -16.45 -11.91
N ASP A 254 10.17 -15.15 -11.89
CA ASP A 254 10.79 -14.21 -10.97
C ASP A 254 9.72 -13.68 -10.00
N VAL A 255 10.05 -13.70 -8.71
CA VAL A 255 9.23 -13.07 -7.66
C VAL A 255 9.73 -11.65 -7.46
N ALA A 256 8.80 -10.70 -7.36
CA ALA A 256 9.07 -9.26 -7.26
C ALA A 256 9.86 -8.67 -8.45
N GLY A 257 10.01 -9.42 -9.54
CA GLY A 257 10.87 -9.03 -10.67
C GLY A 257 12.38 -9.09 -10.38
N VAL A 258 12.80 -9.60 -9.20
CA VAL A 258 14.21 -9.60 -8.78
C VAL A 258 14.72 -10.97 -8.33
N TYR A 259 13.81 -11.85 -7.88
CA TYR A 259 14.16 -13.13 -7.28
C TYR A 259 13.78 -14.29 -8.21
N SER A 260 14.75 -14.81 -8.95
CA SER A 260 14.54 -16.00 -9.79
C SER A 260 14.27 -17.22 -8.93
N VAL A 261 13.05 -17.75 -9.03
CA VAL A 261 12.61 -18.97 -8.34
C VAL A 261 13.55 -20.12 -8.66
N LYS A 262 13.96 -20.26 -9.92
CA LYS A 262 14.91 -21.27 -10.37
C LYS A 262 16.26 -21.18 -9.65
N LYS A 263 16.82 -19.97 -9.52
CA LYS A 263 18.10 -19.76 -8.80
C LYS A 263 17.96 -20.02 -7.30
N MET A 264 16.86 -19.61 -6.70
CA MET A 264 16.62 -19.83 -5.26
C MET A 264 16.40 -21.32 -4.95
N LYS A 265 15.64 -22.05 -5.77
CA LYS A 265 15.50 -23.52 -5.68
C LYS A 265 16.85 -24.23 -5.85
N ARG A 266 17.74 -23.73 -6.71
CA ARG A 266 19.09 -24.29 -6.87
C ARG A 266 19.94 -24.04 -5.64
N ARG A 267 20.00 -22.79 -5.15
CA ARG A 267 20.71 -22.43 -3.92
C ARG A 267 20.28 -23.31 -2.74
N LEU A 268 18.97 -23.47 -2.54
CA LEU A 268 18.39 -24.37 -1.54
C LEU A 268 18.89 -25.82 -1.60
N ARG A 269 19.17 -26.34 -2.79
CA ARG A 269 19.72 -27.69 -2.98
C ARG A 269 21.21 -27.74 -2.70
N GLU A 270 21.93 -26.64 -2.93
CA GLU A 270 23.37 -26.50 -2.75
C GLU A 270 23.74 -26.25 -1.27
N THR A 271 22.98 -25.43 -0.53
CA THR A 271 23.20 -25.17 0.92
C THR A 271 22.79 -26.32 1.83
N ARG A 272 22.03 -27.31 1.34
CA ARG A 272 21.75 -28.55 2.08
C ARG A 272 22.98 -29.44 2.32
N ILE A 273 24.15 -29.08 1.78
CA ILE A 273 25.37 -29.90 1.85
C ILE A 273 26.33 -29.48 2.98
N ASP A 274 26.27 -28.25 3.50
CA ASP A 274 27.05 -27.84 4.68
C ASP A 274 26.33 -26.69 5.43
N GLY A 275 25.77 -26.98 6.60
CA GLY A 275 25.43 -26.01 7.68
C GLY A 275 24.55 -24.81 7.35
N GLU A 276 23.27 -24.90 7.76
CA GLU A 276 22.28 -23.82 8.00
C GLU A 276 22.30 -22.57 7.08
N GLN A 277 21.43 -22.60 6.06
CA GLN A 277 20.75 -21.39 5.62
C GLN A 277 19.29 -21.72 5.28
N SER A 278 18.38 -21.10 6.03
CA SER A 278 16.94 -21.37 6.03
C SER A 278 16.23 -20.57 4.94
N THR A 279 15.30 -21.20 4.21
CA THR A 279 14.20 -20.46 3.58
C THR A 279 13.05 -20.34 4.58
N LEU A 280 12.11 -19.44 4.32
CA LEU A 280 10.86 -19.32 5.10
C LEU A 280 10.05 -20.64 5.19
N ASP A 281 10.37 -21.64 4.37
CA ASP A 281 9.85 -23.01 4.49
C ASP A 281 10.18 -23.68 5.85
N GLU A 282 11.19 -23.20 6.59
CA GLU A 282 11.53 -23.69 7.93
C GLU A 282 10.69 -23.06 9.06
N PHE A 283 9.95 -21.97 8.79
CA PHE A 283 9.10 -21.34 9.79
C PHE A 283 7.78 -22.11 10.01
N GLY A 284 7.28 -22.79 8.97
CA GLY A 284 6.03 -23.57 9.00
C GLY A 284 6.21 -25.07 9.25
N GLY A 285 7.40 -25.50 9.67
CA GLY A 285 7.79 -26.90 9.78
C GLY A 285 8.18 -27.33 11.19
N ALA A 286 7.24 -27.27 12.14
CA ALA A 286 7.24 -28.07 13.37
C ALA A 286 5.83 -28.62 13.66
#